data_AF-A0A9D6WK96-F1
#
_entry.id   AF-A0A9D6WK96-F1
#
_cell.length_a   1.000
_cell.length_b   1.000
_cell.length_c   1.000
_cell.angle_alpha   90.00
_cell.angle_beta   90.00
_cell.angle_gamma   90.00
#
_symmetry.space_group_name_H-M   'P 1'
#
loop_
_entity.id
_entity.type
_entity.pdbx_description
1 polymer ?
#
loop_
_entity_poly.entity_id
_entity_poly.type
_entity_poly.pdbx_seq_one_letter_code
_entity_poly.pdbx_strand_id
1 'polypeptide(L)'
;MQVSDVRDRVTPTLKRYHNAKAIVFGSFARGDVSRHSDIDLILIQHTTQRFWDRYEDLLDELNRAMPNLNKAELIEGVVHMLSPVRFKQHGKPHQMVNGWIGMYCAFTPGVESGNHATVRLDTKNEVQPDIVLRLIEGGTSHITPDDFLSGAPELIVEIASFVWSGRFSCSNQTR
;
A
#
# COMPACT_ATOMS: atom_id res chain seq x y z
N MET A 1 10.50 20.30 -6.19
CA MET A 1 10.36 19.22 -7.20
C MET A 1 8.94 19.30 -7.72
N GLN A 2 8.78 19.46 -9.02
CA GLN A 2 7.49 19.54 -9.69
C GLN A 2 7.03 18.15 -10.14
N VAL A 3 5.73 17.98 -10.40
CA VAL A 3 5.17 16.72 -10.92
C VAL A 3 5.83 16.31 -12.25
N SER A 4 6.29 17.28 -13.06
CA SER A 4 7.07 17.02 -14.28
C SER A 4 8.39 16.30 -13.99
N ASP A 5 9.08 16.67 -12.92
CA ASP A 5 10.36 16.05 -12.53
C ASP A 5 10.15 14.60 -12.10
N VAL A 6 9.03 14.32 -11.41
CA VAL A 6 8.62 12.97 -11.03
C VAL A 6 8.39 12.14 -12.28
N ARG A 7 7.54 12.63 -13.19
CA ARG A 7 7.22 11.96 -14.46
C ARG A 7 8.50 11.59 -15.21
N ASP A 8 9.39 12.56 -15.44
CA ASP A 8 10.55 12.35 -16.30
C ASP A 8 11.54 11.33 -15.72
N ARG A 9 11.63 11.24 -14.38
CA ARG A 9 12.49 10.27 -13.68
C ARG A 9 11.91 8.85 -13.62
N VAL A 10 10.60 8.70 -13.39
CA VAL A 10 10.00 7.35 -13.28
C VAL A 10 9.56 6.76 -14.62
N THR A 11 9.30 7.58 -15.65
CA THR A 11 8.81 7.10 -16.95
C THR A 11 9.68 6.00 -17.60
N PRO A 12 11.03 6.08 -17.60
CA PRO A 12 11.87 5.04 -18.19
C PRO A 12 11.65 3.67 -17.54
N THR A 13 11.62 3.63 -16.20
CA THR A 13 11.35 2.42 -15.43
C THR A 13 9.94 1.91 -15.70
N LEU A 14 8.94 2.78 -15.64
CA LEU A 14 7.54 2.38 -15.86
C LEU A 14 7.30 1.73 -17.23
N LYS A 15 7.95 2.25 -18.28
CA LYS A 15 7.90 1.67 -19.64
C LYS A 15 8.56 0.29 -19.71
N ARG A 16 9.70 0.11 -19.05
CA ARG A 16 10.42 -1.17 -19.01
C ARG A 16 9.59 -2.27 -18.37
N TYR A 17 8.87 -1.96 -17.30
CA TYR A 17 7.98 -2.91 -16.63
C TYR A 17 6.57 -2.91 -17.23
N HIS A 18 6.35 -2.39 -18.43
CA HIS A 18 5.06 -2.45 -19.13
C HIS A 18 3.86 -1.92 -18.30
N ASN A 19 4.08 -0.88 -17.49
CA ASN A 19 2.99 -0.26 -16.74
C ASN A 19 2.07 0.47 -17.73
N ALA A 20 0.77 0.16 -17.65
CA ALA A 20 -0.25 0.74 -18.50
C ALA A 20 -0.51 2.21 -18.13
N LYS A 21 -0.51 2.54 -16.83
CA LYS A 21 -0.68 3.90 -16.32
C LYS A 21 0.09 4.09 -15.01
N ALA A 22 0.44 5.33 -14.71
CA ALA A 22 0.90 5.74 -13.38
C ALA A 22 0.22 7.06 -12.99
N ILE A 23 -0.29 7.13 -11.76
CA ILE A 23 -1.02 8.28 -11.23
C ILE A 23 -0.23 8.80 -10.03
N VAL A 24 0.23 10.05 -10.09
CA VAL A 24 0.80 10.73 -8.93
C VAL A 24 -0.36 11.26 -8.09
N PHE A 25 -0.36 10.99 -6.79
CA PHE A 25 -1.34 11.53 -5.86
C PHE A 25 -0.66 12.13 -4.63
N GLY A 26 -1.45 12.56 -3.65
CA GLY A 26 -0.91 13.11 -2.41
C GLY A 26 -0.39 14.54 -2.54
N SER A 27 0.59 14.90 -1.69
CA SER A 27 1.07 16.28 -1.57
C SER A 27 1.66 16.85 -2.86
N PHE A 28 2.28 16.00 -3.69
CA PHE A 28 2.79 16.36 -5.02
C PHE A 28 1.69 16.71 -6.01
N ALA A 29 0.56 15.99 -5.99
CA ALA A 29 -0.57 16.30 -6.85
C ALA A 29 -1.32 17.57 -6.39
N ARG A 30 -1.29 17.89 -5.09
CA ARG A 30 -1.96 19.08 -4.53
C ARG A 30 -1.14 20.37 -4.61
N GLY A 31 0.17 20.27 -4.82
CA GLY A 31 1.08 21.43 -4.80
C GLY A 31 1.56 21.85 -3.41
N ASP A 32 1.10 21.17 -2.35
CA ASP A 32 1.46 21.44 -0.95
C ASP A 32 2.69 20.62 -0.51
N VAL A 33 3.74 20.62 -1.34
CA VAL A 33 4.94 19.80 -1.13
C VAL A 33 5.88 20.45 -0.09
N SER A 34 6.29 19.68 0.90
CA SER A 34 7.30 20.04 1.90
C SER A 34 8.59 19.23 1.71
N ARG A 35 9.68 19.59 2.39
CA ARG A 35 10.94 18.80 2.38
C ARG A 35 10.81 17.39 2.97
N HIS A 36 9.70 17.13 3.67
CA HIS A 36 9.36 15.83 4.25
C HIS A 36 8.19 15.19 3.49
N SER A 37 7.84 15.72 2.32
CA SER A 37 6.77 15.17 1.50
C SER A 37 7.31 14.09 0.62
N ASP A 38 6.51 13.06 0.52
CA ASP A 38 6.84 11.86 -0.21
C ASP A 38 5.96 11.75 -1.44
N ILE A 39 6.29 10.81 -2.32
CA ILE A 39 5.62 10.67 -3.60
C ILE A 39 4.74 9.43 -3.55
N ASP A 40 3.44 9.69 -3.59
CA ASP A 40 2.42 8.65 -3.71
C ASP A 40 2.17 8.34 -5.19
N LEU A 41 2.35 7.09 -5.61
CA LEU A 41 2.12 6.63 -6.97
C LEU A 41 1.10 5.50 -7.00
N ILE A 42 0.16 5.51 -7.93
CA ILE A 42 -0.64 4.34 -8.28
C ILE A 42 -0.18 3.86 -9.65
N LEU A 43 0.38 2.65 -9.73
CA LEU A 43 0.81 2.02 -10.97
C LEU A 43 -0.24 1.01 -11.41
N ILE A 44 -0.76 1.15 -12.62
CA ILE A 44 -1.73 0.22 -13.20
C ILE A 44 -0.97 -0.64 -14.20
N GLN A 45 -0.99 -1.96 -14.01
CA GLN A 45 -0.30 -2.92 -14.87
C GLN A 45 -1.21 -4.13 -15.12
N HIS A 46 -1.37 -4.52 -16.38
CA HIS A 46 -2.07 -5.76 -16.70
C HIS A 46 -1.08 -6.93 -16.64
N THR A 47 -1.30 -7.84 -15.69
CA THR A 47 -0.39 -8.98 -15.44
C THR A 47 -1.09 -10.07 -14.65
N THR A 48 -0.57 -11.29 -14.79
CA THR A 48 -1.00 -12.49 -14.05
C THR A 48 -0.02 -12.87 -12.94
N GLN A 49 1.12 -12.17 -12.82
CA GLN A 49 2.10 -12.39 -11.76
C GLN A 49 1.59 -11.80 -10.44
N ARG A 50 1.99 -12.40 -9.30
CA ARG A 50 1.59 -11.91 -7.97
C ARG A 50 2.27 -10.58 -7.65
N PHE A 51 1.87 -9.92 -6.56
CA PHE A 51 2.44 -8.62 -6.20
C PHE A 51 3.97 -8.71 -6.03
N TRP A 52 4.44 -9.60 -5.15
CA TRP A 52 5.86 -9.71 -4.80
C TRP A 52 6.75 -10.04 -6.01
N ASP A 53 6.30 -10.94 -6.88
CA ASP A 53 7.04 -11.36 -8.09
C ASP A 53 7.32 -10.22 -9.06
N ARG A 54 6.54 -9.13 -8.99
CA ARG A 54 6.67 -7.95 -9.86
C ARG A 54 7.36 -6.78 -9.18
N TYR A 55 7.34 -6.79 -7.86
CA TYR A 55 7.49 -5.59 -7.05
C TYR A 55 8.94 -5.34 -6.67
N GLU A 56 9.71 -6.38 -6.35
CA GLU A 56 11.07 -6.23 -5.82
C GLU A 56 11.98 -5.49 -6.81
N ASP A 57 12.05 -5.97 -8.06
CA ASP A 57 12.88 -5.34 -9.09
C ASP A 57 12.37 -3.95 -9.49
N LEU A 58 11.05 -3.79 -9.61
CA LEU A 58 10.42 -2.52 -10.00
C LEU A 58 10.67 -1.44 -8.95
N LEU A 59 10.49 -1.78 -7.68
CA LEU A 59 10.77 -0.88 -6.57
C LEU A 59 12.20 -0.41 -6.54
N ASP A 60 13.13 -1.36 -6.67
CA ASP A 60 14.55 -1.06 -6.59
C ASP A 60 14.97 -0.09 -7.68
N GLU A 61 14.48 -0.29 -8.91
CA GLU A 61 14.72 0.64 -10.00
C GLU A 61 14.04 2.00 -9.78
N LEU A 62 12.80 2.02 -9.27
CA LEU A 62 12.09 3.26 -8.96
C LEU A 62 12.78 4.05 -7.83
N ASN A 63 13.26 3.38 -6.78
CA ASN A 63 14.01 4.00 -5.68
C ASN A 63 15.37 4.54 -6.13
N ARG A 64 16.06 3.84 -7.04
CA ARG A 64 17.31 4.34 -7.65
C ARG A 64 17.06 5.58 -8.51
N ALA A 65 15.97 5.59 -9.28
CA ALA A 65 15.60 6.75 -10.09
C ALA A 65 15.13 7.93 -9.21
N MET A 66 14.46 7.62 -8.10
CA MET A 66 13.79 8.56 -7.20
C MET A 66 13.88 8.06 -5.75
N PRO A 67 14.89 8.49 -4.98
CA PRO A 67 14.98 8.17 -3.56
C PRO A 67 13.76 8.76 -2.84
N ASN A 68 13.15 7.99 -1.93
CA ASN A 68 11.89 8.27 -1.17
C ASN A 68 10.59 7.72 -1.79
N LEU A 69 10.66 6.73 -2.68
CA LEU A 69 9.48 6.01 -3.16
C LEU A 69 9.24 4.77 -2.29
N ASN A 70 8.32 4.85 -1.32
CA ASN A 70 8.12 3.78 -0.36
C ASN A 70 6.84 2.97 -0.64
N LYS A 71 6.89 1.69 -0.21
CA LYS A 71 5.88 0.61 -0.02
C LYS A 71 4.78 0.49 -1.08
N ALA A 72 4.31 -0.70 -1.51
CA ALA A 72 3.10 -0.79 -2.33
C ALA A 72 2.09 -1.88 -1.98
N GLU A 73 0.87 -1.79 -2.54
CA GLU A 73 -0.27 -2.70 -2.35
C GLU A 73 -0.93 -3.06 -3.69
N LEU A 74 -1.63 -4.20 -3.83
CA LEU A 74 -2.27 -4.59 -5.08
C LEU A 74 -3.80 -4.69 -4.94
N ILE A 75 -4.53 -3.83 -5.65
CA ILE A 75 -6.00 -3.84 -5.70
C ILE A 75 -6.43 -3.96 -7.17
N GLU A 76 -7.12 -5.04 -7.54
CA GLU A 76 -7.66 -5.25 -8.91
C GLU A 76 -6.58 -5.13 -10.03
N GLY A 77 -5.35 -5.58 -9.76
CA GLY A 77 -4.22 -5.42 -10.70
C GLY A 77 -3.55 -4.04 -10.68
N VAL A 78 -3.97 -3.15 -9.78
CA VAL A 78 -3.42 -1.81 -9.57
C VAL A 78 -2.49 -1.81 -8.35
N VAL A 79 -1.23 -1.44 -8.56
CA VAL A 79 -0.22 -1.30 -7.52
C VAL A 79 -0.28 0.10 -6.89
N HIS A 80 -0.60 0.22 -5.61
CA HIS A 80 -0.63 1.47 -4.83
C HIS A 80 0.66 1.65 -4.06
N MET A 81 1.51 2.59 -4.43
CA MET A 81 2.67 3.01 -3.64
C MET A 81 2.25 3.93 -2.48
N LEU A 82 2.61 3.58 -1.24
CA LEU A 82 2.26 4.23 0.02
C LEU A 82 3.38 5.15 0.52
N SER A 83 3.03 6.38 0.87
CA SER A 83 3.93 7.32 1.52
C SER A 83 4.66 6.75 2.78
N PRO A 84 5.90 7.18 3.03
CA PRO A 84 6.56 7.22 4.33
C PRO A 84 5.64 7.57 5.50
N VAL A 85 5.77 6.77 6.55
CA VAL A 85 4.93 6.82 7.75
C VAL A 85 5.38 7.96 8.67
N ARG A 86 4.57 9.01 8.80
CA ARG A 86 4.85 10.14 9.71
C ARG A 86 4.62 9.74 11.16
N PHE A 87 5.59 10.01 12.04
CA PHE A 87 5.52 9.60 13.45
C PHE A 87 4.29 10.11 14.19
N LYS A 88 3.99 11.42 14.14
CA LYS A 88 2.85 11.98 14.92
C LYS A 88 1.49 11.64 14.33
N GLN A 89 1.38 11.60 13.00
CA GLN A 89 0.11 11.46 12.28
C GLN A 89 -0.28 10.00 12.06
N HIS A 90 0.68 9.08 12.06
CA HIS A 90 0.43 7.68 11.77
C HIS A 90 1.16 6.74 12.74
N GLY A 91 2.48 6.88 12.91
CA GLY A 91 3.26 5.95 13.74
C GLY A 91 2.80 5.87 15.20
N LYS A 92 2.53 7.01 15.84
CA LYS A 92 2.02 7.09 17.21
C LYS A 92 0.61 6.49 17.34
N PRO A 93 -0.41 6.89 16.55
CA PRO A 93 -1.73 6.26 16.63
C PRO A 93 -1.70 4.77 16.26
N HIS A 94 -0.94 4.36 15.25
CA HIS A 94 -0.72 2.95 14.91
C HIS A 94 -0.19 2.18 16.12
N GLN A 95 0.84 2.69 16.80
CA GLN A 95 1.39 2.05 17.98
C GLN A 95 0.38 1.93 19.13
N MET A 96 -0.47 2.94 19.33
CA MET A 96 -1.50 2.89 20.38
C MET A 96 -2.54 1.81 20.10
N VAL A 97 -2.99 1.68 18.85
CA VAL A 97 -3.96 0.65 18.47
C VAL A 97 -3.32 -0.74 18.51
N ASN A 98 -2.08 -0.90 18.05
CA ASN A 98 -1.34 -2.15 18.20
C ASN A 98 -1.24 -2.58 19.66
N GLY A 99 -0.97 -1.65 20.57
CA GLY A 99 -0.96 -1.93 22.01
C GLY A 99 -2.32 -2.40 22.53
N TRP A 100 -3.41 -1.76 22.09
CA TRP A 100 -4.76 -2.17 22.48
C TRP A 100 -5.13 -3.57 21.94
N ILE A 101 -4.87 -3.84 20.66
CA ILE A 101 -5.13 -5.15 20.04
C ILE A 101 -4.24 -6.24 20.66
N GLY A 102 -2.95 -5.96 20.88
CA GLY A 102 -2.05 -6.89 21.55
C GLY A 102 -2.52 -7.27 22.95
N MET A 103 -3.02 -6.29 23.72
CA MET A 103 -3.65 -6.56 25.03
C MET A 103 -4.92 -7.39 24.88
N TYR A 104 -5.76 -7.09 23.88
CA TYR A 104 -6.95 -7.90 23.62
C TYR A 104 -6.60 -9.37 23.33
N CYS A 105 -5.63 -9.64 22.47
CA CYS A 105 -5.14 -10.98 22.17
C CYS A 105 -4.59 -11.68 23.43
N ALA A 106 -3.84 -10.96 24.27
CA ALA A 106 -3.27 -11.52 25.50
C ALA A 106 -4.33 -12.03 26.49
N PHE A 107 -5.55 -11.46 26.46
CA PHE A 107 -6.64 -11.82 27.36
C PHE A 107 -7.80 -12.58 26.67
N THR A 108 -7.67 -12.87 25.38
CA THR A 108 -8.71 -13.55 24.59
C THR A 108 -8.12 -14.77 23.87
N PRO A 109 -8.11 -15.96 24.48
CA PRO A 109 -7.63 -17.17 23.82
C PRO A 109 -8.38 -17.47 22.52
N GLY A 110 -7.68 -17.99 21.52
CA GLY A 110 -8.26 -18.34 20.21
C GLY A 110 -8.24 -17.22 19.18
N VAL A 111 -7.64 -16.06 19.50
CA VAL A 111 -7.40 -14.98 18.54
C VAL A 111 -5.91 -14.68 18.41
N GLU A 112 -5.51 -14.18 17.25
CA GLU A 112 -4.15 -13.72 16.98
C GLU A 112 -4.19 -12.45 16.11
N SER A 113 -3.14 -11.64 16.20
CA SER A 113 -3.05 -10.36 15.48
C SER A 113 -1.70 -10.19 14.80
N GLY A 114 -1.69 -9.43 13.71
CA GLY A 114 -0.48 -9.02 13.00
C GLY A 114 -0.58 -7.56 12.55
N ASN A 115 0.56 -6.95 12.22
CA ASN A 115 0.61 -5.65 11.56
C ASN A 115 1.33 -5.78 10.21
N HIS A 116 0.88 -5.00 9.22
CA HIS A 116 1.43 -5.01 7.86
C HIS A 116 1.54 -6.40 7.21
N ALA A 117 0.71 -7.36 7.66
CA ALA A 117 0.67 -8.69 7.09
C ALA A 117 0.09 -8.63 5.67
N THR A 118 0.65 -9.41 4.74
CA THR A 118 0.02 -9.55 3.42
C THR A 118 -1.19 -10.46 3.51
N VAL A 119 -2.36 -9.92 3.15
CA VAL A 119 -3.64 -10.62 3.13
C VAL A 119 -4.06 -10.82 1.68
N ARG A 120 -4.14 -12.09 1.26
CA ARG A 120 -4.61 -12.51 -0.05
C ARG A 120 -6.11 -12.77 0.02
N LEU A 121 -6.90 -11.86 -0.54
CA LEU A 121 -8.36 -11.97 -0.54
C LEU A 121 -8.85 -12.91 -1.65
N ASP A 122 -8.19 -12.86 -2.81
CA ASP A 122 -8.44 -13.72 -3.96
C ASP A 122 -7.22 -13.77 -4.90
N THR A 123 -7.39 -14.26 -6.13
CA THR A 123 -6.31 -14.37 -7.14
C THR A 123 -5.73 -13.04 -7.63
N LYS A 124 -6.37 -11.91 -7.35
CA LYS A 124 -6.04 -10.57 -7.88
C LYS A 124 -5.87 -9.50 -6.79
N ASN A 125 -6.37 -9.77 -5.58
CA ASN A 125 -6.42 -8.80 -4.50
C ASN A 125 -5.49 -9.23 -3.35
N GLU A 126 -4.43 -8.44 -3.15
CA GLU A 126 -3.44 -8.61 -2.07
C GLU A 126 -3.25 -7.27 -1.36
N VAL A 127 -3.70 -7.20 -0.11
CA VAL A 127 -3.71 -5.96 0.71
C VAL A 127 -2.77 -6.10 1.90
N GLN A 128 -2.28 -4.98 2.44
CA GLN A 128 -1.42 -4.97 3.63
C GLN A 128 -1.96 -4.02 4.69
N PRO A 129 -3.03 -4.43 5.40
CA PRO A 129 -3.65 -3.55 6.38
C PRO A 129 -2.69 -3.15 7.49
N ASP A 130 -2.91 -1.98 8.09
CA ASP A 130 -2.09 -1.53 9.21
C ASP A 130 -2.09 -2.57 10.34
N ILE A 131 -3.27 -3.06 10.72
CA ILE A 131 -3.44 -4.06 11.77
C ILE A 131 -4.53 -5.05 11.37
N VAL A 132 -4.30 -6.33 11.60
CA VAL A 132 -5.29 -7.41 11.46
C VAL A 132 -5.45 -8.15 12.77
N LEU A 133 -6.67 -8.60 13.04
CA LEU A 133 -6.99 -9.53 14.12
C LEU A 133 -7.85 -10.64 13.54
N ARG A 134 -7.54 -11.88 13.92
CA ARG A 134 -8.21 -13.05 13.38
C ARG A 134 -8.47 -14.14 14.42
N LEU A 135 -9.43 -15.01 14.11
CA LEU A 135 -9.72 -16.24 14.87
C LEU A 135 -8.83 -17.38 14.40
N ILE A 136 -8.08 -17.98 15.32
CA ILE A 136 -7.17 -19.11 15.01
C ILE A 136 -7.95 -20.29 14.42
N GLU A 137 -9.09 -20.62 15.03
CA GLU A 137 -10.02 -21.67 14.57
C GLU A 137 -11.42 -21.10 14.32
N GLY A 138 -12.11 -21.63 13.31
CA GLY A 138 -13.48 -21.23 12.97
C GLY A 138 -13.61 -19.85 12.30
N GLY A 139 -12.48 -19.21 12.00
CA GLY A 139 -12.42 -17.93 11.30
C GLY A 139 -12.53 -18.02 9.78
N THR A 140 -12.58 -16.86 9.13
CA THR A 140 -12.67 -16.70 7.68
C THR A 140 -11.32 -16.57 6.97
N SER A 141 -10.24 -16.36 7.73
CA SER A 141 -8.87 -16.39 7.21
C SER A 141 -8.06 -17.57 7.76
N HIS A 142 -6.93 -17.86 7.12
CA HIS A 142 -5.94 -18.84 7.59
C HIS A 142 -4.54 -18.46 7.12
N ILE A 143 -3.52 -18.96 7.81
CA ILE A 143 -2.12 -18.82 7.40
C ILE A 143 -1.81 -19.90 6.37
N THR A 144 -1.24 -19.50 5.23
CA THR A 144 -0.82 -20.39 4.16
C THR A 144 0.56 -21.00 4.43
N PRO A 145 0.96 -22.09 3.75
CA PRO A 145 2.28 -22.71 3.96
C PRO A 145 3.49 -21.80 3.69
N ASP A 146 3.28 -20.74 2.91
CA ASP A 146 4.27 -19.69 2.63
C ASP A 146 4.16 -18.48 3.57
N ASP A 147 3.51 -18.64 4.73
CA ASP A 147 3.45 -17.68 5.86
C ASP A 147 2.70 -16.36 5.55
N PHE A 148 1.71 -16.41 4.65
CA PHE A 148 0.82 -15.29 4.35
C PHE A 148 -0.60 -15.55 4.84
N LEU A 149 -1.40 -14.50 5.01
CA LEU A 149 -2.82 -14.66 5.30
C LEU A 149 -3.61 -14.85 4.01
N SER A 150 -4.53 -15.80 4.01
CA SER A 150 -5.50 -16.04 2.93
C SER A 150 -6.91 -15.97 3.48
N GLY A 151 -7.80 -15.26 2.78
CA GLY A 151 -9.17 -14.95 3.22
C GLY A 151 -9.25 -13.67 4.05
N ALA A 152 -10.47 -13.22 4.34
CA ALA A 152 -10.72 -11.99 5.09
C ALA A 152 -10.54 -12.24 6.61
N PRO A 153 -9.70 -11.46 7.32
CA PRO A 153 -9.64 -11.48 8.79
C PRO A 153 -10.92 -10.95 9.43
N GLU A 154 -11.18 -11.33 10.69
CA GLU A 154 -12.36 -10.88 11.43
C GLU A 154 -12.36 -9.38 11.76
N LEU A 155 -11.17 -8.77 11.85
CA LEU A 155 -11.03 -7.33 11.99
C LEU A 155 -9.79 -6.83 11.23
N ILE A 156 -10.00 -5.74 10.51
CA ILE A 156 -8.96 -4.92 9.87
C ILE A 156 -9.05 -3.51 10.47
N VAL A 157 -7.90 -2.91 10.76
CA VAL A 157 -7.79 -1.50 11.14
C VAL A 157 -6.85 -0.77 10.18
N GLU A 158 -7.26 0.43 9.77
CA GLU A 158 -6.45 1.37 9.00
C GLU A 158 -6.33 2.69 9.76
N ILE A 159 -5.12 3.23 9.83
CA ILE A 159 -4.83 4.50 10.49
C ILE A 159 -4.75 5.60 9.43
N ALA A 160 -5.84 6.35 9.29
CA ALA A 160 -5.87 7.48 8.37
C ALA A 160 -4.84 8.54 8.76
N SER A 161 -3.88 8.81 7.86
CA SER A 161 -2.84 9.82 8.04
C SER A 161 -3.12 11.12 7.27
N PHE A 162 -4.13 11.13 6.39
CA PHE A 162 -4.67 12.32 5.72
C PHE A 162 -6.12 12.10 5.24
N VAL A 163 -6.87 13.19 5.04
CA VAL A 163 -8.20 13.17 4.40
C VAL A 163 -8.03 13.46 2.90
N TRP A 164 -8.62 12.62 2.06
CA TRP A 164 -8.74 12.86 0.62
C TRP A 164 -9.78 13.95 0.32
N SER A 165 -9.39 14.96 -0.44
CA SER A 165 -10.30 16.00 -0.97
C SER A 165 -9.95 16.31 -2.43
N GLY A 166 -10.35 15.44 -3.36
CA GLY A 166 -10.14 15.68 -4.79
C GLY A 166 -11.25 15.11 -5.66
N ARG A 167 -11.90 15.92 -6.49
CA ARG A 167 -12.83 15.41 -7.52
C ARG A 167 -12.03 14.76 -8.64
N PHE A 168 -12.42 13.55 -9.06
CA PHE A 168 -11.96 12.97 -10.32
C PHE A 168 -12.42 13.86 -11.48
N SER A 169 -11.49 14.49 -12.18
CA SER A 169 -11.73 14.94 -13.56
C SER A 169 -10.87 14.09 -14.49
N CYS A 170 -11.52 13.16 -15.20
CA CYS A 170 -10.90 12.46 -16.30
C CYS A 170 -10.96 13.38 -17.53
N SER A 171 -9.85 14.04 -17.88
CA SER A 171 -9.72 14.63 -19.21
C SER A 171 -9.24 13.55 -20.17
N ASN A 172 -10.18 12.96 -20.91
CA ASN A 172 -9.85 12.20 -22.11
C ASN A 172 -9.19 13.15 -23.11
N GLN A 173 -7.88 13.07 -23.25
CA GLN A 173 -7.18 13.67 -24.37
C GLN A 173 -6.70 12.54 -25.29
N THR A 174 -7.63 12.06 -26.12
CA THR A 174 -7.31 11.31 -27.33
C THR A 174 -6.55 12.21 -28.30
N ARG A 175 -5.36 11.78 -28.71
CA ARG A 175 -4.80 12.04 -30.03
C ARG A 175 -4.19 10.76 -30.55
#